data_AF-A0A818TZF4-F1
#
_entry.id   AF-A0A818TZF4-F1
#
_cell.length_a   1.000
_cell.length_b   1.000
_cell.length_c   1.000
_cell.angle_alpha   90.00
_cell.angle_beta   90.00
_cell.angle_gamma   90.00
#
_symmetry.space_group_name_H-M   'P 1'
#
loop_
_entity.id
_entity.type
_entity.pdbx_description
1 polymer ?
#
loop_
_entity_poly.entity_id
_entity_poly.type
_entity_poly.pdbx_seq_one_letter_code
_entity_poly.pdbx_strand_id
1 'polypeptide(L)'
;MWKDFVMVWFVSSIVTVLFRNVVTQSTVPDYVRRFAPELRFDRASKGYPMSAQEFYETLQKYQSGPFRVENLDRLTLTNRKIPTYYRIRTIGNHIRIMYWWFYGYQYPCFLNQGAHNGDWEHVMVILTEDRTAVAAVSFYQHSGHYTRIAGPRDAPCAPAGAGRCSGSFGFERSGTHPVVYSGKIAHGSYHDKKIVGLPGPTECAYFGDFRNPKSIDDYLQSWNNLIDLDGDEEAWIIADRTANWAWGPGGITNHPTKRFPDDAEHSVACTGNVNLGVADAACYQSECLSGDEETTSNCVKEWNPKLKVYHRMAKTNAYMYNYILPHQDAGLIRRRNHENEWNLP
;
A
#
# COMPACT_ATOMS: atom_id res chain seq x y z
N MET A 1 -51.83 76.46 9.60
CA MET A 1 -50.44 76.90 9.81
C MET A 1 -49.69 75.67 10.30
N TRP A 2 -48.85 75.09 9.44
CA TRP A 2 -48.15 73.82 9.61
C TRP A 2 -46.86 73.98 10.42
N LYS A 3 -46.46 72.91 11.15
CA LYS A 3 -45.11 72.48 11.63
C LYS A 3 -45.31 71.79 13.00
N ASP A 4 -44.85 70.56 13.29
CA ASP A 4 -43.66 69.83 12.86
C ASP A 4 -43.91 68.30 12.88
N PHE A 5 -43.33 67.59 11.91
CA PHE A 5 -43.22 66.12 11.91
C PHE A 5 -41.74 65.79 11.75
N VAL A 6 -41.11 65.24 12.79
CA VAL A 6 -39.71 64.79 12.76
C VAL A 6 -39.69 63.35 12.29
N MET A 7 -39.13 63.13 11.09
CA MET A 7 -38.94 61.81 10.50
C MET A 7 -37.51 61.34 10.81
N VAL A 8 -37.38 60.38 11.72
CA VAL A 8 -36.11 59.72 12.05
C VAL A 8 -35.90 58.55 11.08
N TRP A 9 -34.88 58.65 10.23
CA TRP A 9 -34.41 57.55 9.40
C TRP A 9 -33.45 56.65 10.18
N PHE A 10 -33.82 55.39 10.38
CA PHE A 10 -32.88 54.34 10.77
C PHE A 10 -32.22 53.77 9.52
N VAL A 11 -30.92 54.00 9.35
CA VAL A 11 -30.09 53.32 8.34
C VAL A 11 -29.56 52.03 8.98
N SER A 12 -30.16 50.90 8.63
CA SER A 12 -29.66 49.57 9.02
C SER A 12 -28.54 49.18 8.05
N SER A 13 -27.28 49.35 8.48
CA SER A 13 -26.12 48.84 7.77
C SER A 13 -26.00 47.33 8.01
N ILE A 14 -26.51 46.54 7.06
CA ILE A 14 -26.21 45.11 6.97
C ILE A 14 -24.74 44.97 6.57
N VAL A 15 -23.89 44.67 7.54
CA VAL A 15 -22.51 44.21 7.31
C VAL A 15 -22.59 42.75 6.86
N THR A 16 -22.63 42.53 5.55
CA THR A 16 -22.39 41.20 4.98
C THR A 16 -20.93 40.85 5.22
N VAL A 17 -20.65 40.10 6.29
CA VAL A 17 -19.36 39.46 6.50
C VAL A 17 -19.25 38.34 5.46
N LEU A 18 -18.65 38.66 4.31
CA LEU A 18 -18.15 37.68 3.36
C LEU A 18 -17.01 36.91 4.04
N PHE A 19 -17.34 35.82 4.73
CA PHE A 19 -16.37 34.78 5.00
C PHE A 19 -15.95 34.21 3.64
N ARG A 20 -14.88 34.76 3.07
CA ARG A 20 -14.08 34.02 2.09
C ARG A 20 -13.59 32.79 2.83
N ASN A 21 -14.23 31.65 2.58
CA ASN A 21 -13.64 30.34 2.82
C ASN A 21 -12.33 30.33 2.03
N VAL A 22 -11.24 30.71 2.69
CA VAL A 22 -9.90 30.37 2.21
C VAL A 22 -9.83 28.87 2.39
N VAL A 23 -10.24 28.15 1.34
CA VAL A 23 -9.90 26.74 1.18
C VAL A 23 -8.38 26.72 1.15
N THR A 24 -7.76 26.49 2.30
CA THR A 24 -6.34 26.18 2.36
C THR A 24 -6.20 24.86 1.60
N GLN A 25 -5.76 24.95 0.35
CA GLN A 25 -5.42 23.79 -0.44
C GLN A 25 -4.42 23.00 0.41
N SER A 26 -4.85 21.83 0.92
CA SER A 26 -4.02 20.98 1.76
C SER A 26 -2.76 20.67 0.96
N THR A 27 -1.63 21.21 1.38
CA THR A 27 -0.36 20.90 0.73
C THR A 27 -0.02 19.47 1.11
N VAL A 28 0.09 18.59 0.12
CA VAL A 28 0.57 17.21 0.31
C VAL A 28 1.82 17.23 1.20
N PRO A 29 1.81 16.57 2.37
CA PRO A 29 2.97 16.59 3.26
C PRO A 29 4.22 16.09 2.53
N ASP A 30 5.37 16.73 2.76
CA ASP A 30 6.59 16.41 2.00
C ASP A 30 6.99 14.92 2.11
N TYR A 31 6.82 14.30 3.28
CA TYR A 31 7.12 12.88 3.47
C TYR A 31 6.21 11.95 2.64
N VAL A 32 4.98 12.37 2.31
CA VAL A 32 4.12 11.60 1.39
C VAL A 32 4.76 11.61 0.01
N ARG A 33 5.12 12.79 -0.50
CA ARG A 33 5.78 12.88 -1.80
C ARG A 33 7.12 12.15 -1.83
N ARG A 34 7.96 12.37 -0.81
CA ARG A 34 9.32 11.83 -0.70
C ARG A 34 9.36 10.31 -0.64
N PHE A 35 8.36 9.69 -0.02
CA PHE A 35 8.32 8.24 0.20
C PHE A 35 7.23 7.52 -0.61
N ALA A 36 6.55 8.21 -1.53
CA ALA A 36 5.64 7.56 -2.46
C ALA A 36 6.41 6.57 -3.37
N PRO A 37 5.89 5.38 -3.68
CA PRO A 37 6.66 4.34 -4.38
C PRO A 37 6.95 4.62 -5.86
N GLU A 38 8.02 4.05 -6.40
CA GLU A 38 8.17 3.86 -7.85
C GLU A 38 7.55 2.51 -8.22
N LEU A 39 6.49 2.50 -9.03
CA LEU A 39 5.92 1.25 -9.53
C LEU A 39 6.64 0.81 -10.78
N ARG A 40 6.86 -0.49 -10.92
CA ARG A 40 7.47 -1.10 -12.10
C ARG A 40 6.58 -2.20 -12.64
N PHE A 41 6.19 -2.07 -13.89
CA PHE A 41 5.25 -2.96 -14.55
C PHE A 41 5.98 -4.01 -15.36
N ASP A 42 5.35 -5.17 -15.54
CA ASP A 42 5.80 -6.12 -16.54
C ASP A 42 5.75 -5.46 -17.93
N ARG A 43 6.78 -5.66 -18.75
CA ARG A 43 6.85 -5.11 -20.11
C ARG A 43 5.68 -5.53 -21.01
N ALA A 44 4.97 -6.60 -20.63
CA ALA A 44 3.81 -7.14 -21.30
C ALA A 44 2.54 -7.08 -20.41
N SER A 45 2.48 -6.10 -19.50
CA SER A 45 1.30 -5.82 -18.67
C SER A 45 0.03 -5.74 -19.52
N LYS A 46 -1.07 -6.27 -18.98
CA LYS A 46 -2.38 -6.28 -19.67
C LYS A 46 -3.18 -5.00 -19.47
N GLY A 47 -2.84 -4.22 -18.46
CA GLY A 47 -3.42 -2.91 -18.18
C GLY A 47 -2.48 -2.12 -17.28
N TYR A 48 -2.77 -0.83 -17.17
CA TYR A 48 -2.08 0.09 -16.27
C TYR A 48 -3.11 0.75 -15.36
N PRO A 49 -2.69 1.32 -14.21
CA PRO A 49 -3.61 2.06 -13.38
C PRO A 49 -4.15 3.29 -14.12
N MET A 50 -5.30 3.79 -13.68
CA MET A 50 -6.03 4.90 -14.28
C MET A 50 -6.70 5.76 -13.21
N SER A 51 -7.33 6.86 -13.61
CA SER A 51 -8.13 7.67 -12.70
C SER A 51 -9.41 6.91 -12.28
N ALA A 52 -9.63 6.80 -10.97
CA ALA A 52 -10.88 6.30 -10.43
C ALA A 52 -12.05 7.25 -10.70
N GLN A 53 -11.80 8.55 -10.86
CA GLN A 53 -12.81 9.53 -11.27
C GLN A 53 -13.33 9.25 -12.69
N GLU A 54 -12.44 9.01 -13.66
CA GLU A 54 -12.85 8.68 -15.03
C GLU A 54 -13.72 7.40 -15.08
N PHE A 55 -13.32 6.39 -14.32
CA PHE A 55 -14.09 5.16 -14.18
C PHE A 55 -15.46 5.40 -13.53
N TYR A 56 -15.49 6.15 -12.42
CA TYR A 56 -16.71 6.50 -11.70
C TYR A 56 -17.70 7.24 -12.59
N GLU A 57 -17.26 8.27 -13.31
CA GLU A 57 -18.10 9.03 -14.24
C GLU A 57 -18.68 8.16 -15.36
N THR A 58 -17.89 7.19 -15.83
CA THR A 58 -18.35 6.23 -16.84
C THR A 58 -19.40 5.28 -16.24
N LEU A 59 -19.19 4.83 -15.00
CA LEU A 59 -20.17 3.99 -14.31
C LEU A 59 -21.48 4.73 -14.04
N GLN A 60 -21.45 6.01 -13.67
CA GLN A 60 -22.67 6.79 -13.43
C GLN A 60 -23.57 6.88 -14.68
N LYS A 61 -23.00 6.75 -15.88
CA LYS A 61 -23.71 6.79 -17.16
C LYS A 61 -24.12 5.39 -17.64
N TYR A 62 -23.63 4.34 -17.00
CA TYR A 62 -23.88 2.97 -17.40
C TYR A 62 -25.29 2.53 -17.00
N GLN A 63 -26.03 1.97 -17.97
CA GLN A 63 -27.43 1.55 -17.78
C GLN A 63 -27.61 0.04 -17.85
N SER A 64 -27.01 -0.62 -18.86
CA SER A 64 -27.03 -2.09 -19.02
C SER A 64 -26.03 -2.53 -20.10
N GLY A 65 -25.70 -3.83 -20.15
CA GLY A 65 -24.84 -4.44 -21.18
C GLY A 65 -23.42 -4.77 -20.71
N PRO A 66 -22.48 -5.03 -21.64
CA PRO A 66 -21.08 -5.18 -21.28
C PRO A 66 -20.51 -3.86 -20.76
N PHE A 67 -19.84 -3.91 -19.61
CA PHE A 67 -19.11 -2.77 -19.06
C PHE A 67 -17.63 -3.11 -19.02
N ARG A 68 -16.80 -2.27 -19.66
CA ARG A 68 -15.35 -2.42 -19.65
C ARG A 68 -14.69 -1.06 -19.82
N VAL A 69 -13.91 -0.68 -18.82
CA VAL A 69 -13.10 0.53 -18.80
C VAL A 69 -11.71 0.09 -18.37
N GLU A 70 -10.69 0.39 -19.17
CA GLU A 70 -9.31 -0.02 -18.90
C GLU A 70 -8.33 0.96 -19.51
N ASN A 71 -7.19 1.16 -18.84
CA ASN A 71 -6.08 1.92 -19.40
C ASN A 71 -5.06 0.95 -20.02
N LEU A 72 -4.99 0.95 -21.35
CA LEU A 72 -4.03 0.19 -22.14
C LEU A 72 -2.86 1.04 -22.64
N ASP A 73 -2.90 2.35 -22.41
CA ASP A 73 -1.90 3.29 -22.92
C ASP A 73 -0.68 3.33 -21.98
N ARG A 74 0.38 2.62 -22.35
CA ARG A 74 1.65 2.61 -21.62
C ARG A 74 2.26 4.01 -21.44
N LEU A 75 1.97 4.97 -22.32
CA LEU A 75 2.49 6.34 -22.21
C LEU A 75 1.94 7.07 -20.98
N THR A 76 0.84 6.58 -20.39
CA THR A 76 0.29 7.12 -19.15
C THR A 76 1.22 6.95 -17.94
N LEU A 77 2.13 5.97 -17.97
CA LEU A 77 3.13 5.75 -16.92
C LEU A 77 4.10 6.94 -16.78
N THR A 78 4.44 7.59 -17.90
CA THR A 78 5.48 8.64 -17.94
C THR A 78 4.90 10.05 -18.08
N ASN A 79 3.66 10.20 -18.56
CA ASN A 79 3.03 11.52 -18.78
C ASN A 79 2.35 12.13 -17.53
N ARG A 80 2.53 11.50 -16.35
CA ARG A 80 2.03 11.98 -15.04
C ARG A 80 0.50 12.05 -14.92
N LYS A 81 -0.25 11.33 -15.78
CA LYS A 81 -1.72 11.34 -15.71
C LYS A 81 -2.30 10.36 -14.69
N ILE A 82 -1.61 9.27 -14.38
CA ILE A 82 -2.11 8.24 -13.47
C ILE A 82 -2.09 8.79 -12.03
N PRO A 83 -3.25 8.89 -11.34
CA PRO A 83 -3.27 9.28 -9.95
C PRO A 83 -2.70 8.19 -9.05
N THR A 84 -2.04 8.63 -7.99
CA THR A 84 -1.72 7.82 -6.82
C THR A 84 -2.51 8.38 -5.64
N TYR A 85 -3.45 7.59 -5.17
CA TYR A 85 -4.29 7.97 -4.06
C TYR A 85 -3.56 7.66 -2.77
N TYR A 86 -3.60 8.54 -1.79
CA TYR A 86 -2.91 8.28 -0.53
C TYR A 86 -3.78 8.59 0.68
N ARG A 87 -3.46 7.92 1.79
CA ARG A 87 -4.03 8.22 3.10
C ARG A 87 -2.97 8.04 4.18
N ILE A 88 -2.98 8.93 5.16
CA ILE A 88 -2.02 8.95 6.25
C ILE A 88 -2.70 8.47 7.54
N ARG A 89 -2.01 7.64 8.32
CA ARG A 89 -2.36 7.35 9.71
C ARG A 89 -1.15 7.50 10.61
N THR A 90 -1.42 7.96 11.84
CA THR A 90 -0.43 8.01 12.91
C THR A 90 -0.76 6.91 13.91
N ILE A 91 0.18 5.99 14.16
CA ILE A 91 0.02 4.89 15.12
C ILE A 91 1.22 4.94 16.05
N GLY A 92 0.99 5.31 17.31
CA GLY A 92 2.07 5.69 18.22
C GLY A 92 2.87 6.87 17.64
N ASN A 93 4.18 6.69 17.51
CA ASN A 93 5.08 7.69 16.92
C ASN A 93 5.28 7.50 15.40
N HIS A 94 4.72 6.43 14.81
CA HIS A 94 4.89 6.14 13.40
C HIS A 94 3.87 6.82 12.51
N ILE A 95 4.33 7.24 11.35
CA ILE A 95 3.48 7.55 10.21
C ILE A 95 3.40 6.32 9.31
N ARG A 96 2.17 5.92 8.99
CA ARG A 96 1.87 4.91 7.98
C ARG A 96 1.11 5.56 6.85
N ILE A 97 1.57 5.33 5.62
CA ILE A 97 1.00 5.93 4.42
C ILE A 97 0.58 4.80 3.51
N MET A 98 -0.72 4.69 3.25
CA MET A 98 -1.21 3.80 2.20
C MET A 98 -1.19 4.55 0.88
N TYR A 99 -0.59 3.95 -0.13
CA TYR A 99 -0.64 4.42 -1.52
C TYR A 99 -1.45 3.43 -2.34
N TRP A 100 -2.45 3.92 -3.04
CA TRP A 100 -3.44 3.16 -3.78
C TRP A 100 -3.40 3.51 -5.26
N TRP A 101 -3.66 2.51 -6.09
CA TRP A 101 -3.78 2.60 -7.53
C TRP A 101 -5.04 1.87 -7.99
N PHE A 102 -5.76 2.50 -8.91
CA PHE A 102 -6.99 1.96 -9.45
C PHE A 102 -6.77 1.41 -10.85
N TYR A 103 -7.23 0.19 -11.11
CA TYR A 103 -7.30 -0.39 -12.45
C TYR A 103 -8.77 -0.54 -12.80
N GLY A 104 -9.17 -0.12 -14.00
CA GLY A 104 -10.56 -0.26 -14.42
C GLY A 104 -10.99 -1.71 -14.66
N TYR A 105 -10.05 -2.61 -14.94
CA TYR A 105 -10.34 -4.01 -15.22
C TYR A 105 -9.16 -4.92 -14.89
N GLN A 106 -9.45 -6.04 -14.23
CA GLN A 106 -8.53 -7.16 -14.07
C GLN A 106 -8.86 -8.26 -15.08
N TYR A 107 -7.84 -8.77 -15.77
CA TYR A 107 -7.99 -9.89 -16.70
C TYR A 107 -8.08 -11.22 -15.95
N PRO A 108 -8.68 -12.26 -16.56
CA PRO A 108 -8.67 -13.57 -15.94
C PRO A 108 -7.23 -14.07 -15.75
N CYS A 109 -6.90 -14.46 -14.53
CA CYS A 109 -5.56 -14.93 -14.17
C CYS A 109 -5.42 -16.46 -14.30
N PHE A 110 -6.53 -17.21 -14.29
CA PHE A 110 -6.52 -18.66 -14.50
C PHE A 110 -7.87 -19.19 -14.97
N LEU A 111 -7.92 -20.03 -16.01
CA LEU A 111 -9.14 -20.69 -16.52
C LEU A 111 -10.38 -19.78 -16.61
N ASN A 112 -10.23 -18.56 -17.13
CA ASN A 112 -11.30 -17.55 -17.21
C ASN A 112 -11.87 -17.06 -15.87
N GLN A 113 -11.18 -17.33 -14.75
CA GLN A 113 -11.50 -16.84 -13.41
C GLN A 113 -10.62 -15.65 -13.02
N GLY A 114 -11.10 -14.87 -12.05
CA GLY A 114 -10.38 -13.72 -11.49
C GLY A 114 -10.61 -12.39 -12.24
N ALA A 115 -11.33 -12.42 -13.36
CA ALA A 115 -11.69 -11.20 -14.06
C ALA A 115 -12.77 -10.41 -13.32
N HIS A 116 -12.59 -9.10 -13.17
CA HIS A 116 -13.60 -8.19 -12.64
C HIS A 116 -13.34 -6.75 -13.08
N ASN A 117 -14.39 -5.94 -13.02
CA ASN A 117 -14.32 -4.49 -13.18
C ASN A 117 -13.87 -3.84 -11.87
N GLY A 118 -13.08 -2.79 -11.96
CA GLY A 118 -12.58 -2.08 -10.79
C GLY A 118 -11.67 -2.95 -9.94
N ASP A 119 -10.44 -2.48 -9.78
CA ASP A 119 -9.46 -3.14 -8.96
C ASP A 119 -8.59 -2.12 -8.24
N TRP A 120 -8.38 -2.33 -6.95
CA TRP A 120 -7.72 -1.40 -6.07
C TRP A 120 -6.52 -2.09 -5.44
N GLU A 121 -5.34 -1.65 -5.88
CA GLU A 121 -4.08 -2.16 -5.41
C GLU A 121 -3.37 -1.15 -4.54
N HIS A 122 -2.59 -1.63 -3.58
CA HIS A 122 -1.90 -0.73 -2.68
C HIS A 122 -0.65 -1.30 -2.03
N VAL A 123 0.12 -0.39 -1.46
CA VAL A 123 1.13 -0.69 -0.45
C VAL A 123 0.93 0.22 0.76
N MET A 124 1.48 -0.20 1.88
CA MET A 124 1.65 0.66 3.03
C MET A 124 3.13 0.91 3.27
N VAL A 125 3.50 2.17 3.32
CA VAL A 125 4.85 2.63 3.67
C VAL A 125 4.84 3.11 5.11
N ILE A 126 5.69 2.52 5.95
CA ILE A 126 5.83 2.83 7.37
C ILE A 126 7.12 3.62 7.54
N LEU A 127 7.04 4.81 8.11
CA LEU A 127 8.20 5.69 8.33
C LEU A 127 8.85 5.43 9.68
N THR A 128 10.13 5.81 9.80
CA THR A 128 10.81 5.99 11.09
C THR A 128 10.10 7.05 11.93
N GLU A 129 10.27 7.02 13.26
CA GLU A 129 9.57 7.96 14.16
C GLU A 129 9.91 9.44 13.85
N ASP A 130 11.16 9.69 13.48
CA ASP A 130 11.66 11.01 13.04
C ASP A 130 11.24 11.37 11.60
N ARG A 131 10.59 10.44 10.88
CA ARG A 131 10.09 10.56 9.51
C ARG A 131 11.19 10.85 8.48
N THR A 132 12.45 10.56 8.80
CA THR A 132 13.58 10.79 7.90
C THR A 132 13.79 9.65 6.91
N ALA A 133 13.25 8.47 7.19
CA ALA A 133 13.38 7.29 6.34
C ALA A 133 12.13 6.39 6.36
N VAL A 134 12.10 5.43 5.44
CA VAL A 134 11.15 4.31 5.48
C VAL A 134 11.71 3.23 6.39
N ALA A 135 10.93 2.81 7.39
CA ALA A 135 11.21 1.73 8.32
C ALA A 135 10.70 0.37 7.82
N ALA A 136 9.57 0.31 7.12
CA ALA A 136 9.04 -0.92 6.54
C ALA A 136 8.06 -0.63 5.39
N VAL A 137 7.80 -1.65 4.56
CA VAL A 137 6.76 -1.61 3.52
C VAL A 137 5.97 -2.91 3.55
N SER A 138 4.65 -2.79 3.65
CA SER A 138 3.73 -3.91 3.45
C SER A 138 3.24 -3.91 2.00
N PHE A 139 3.43 -5.04 1.33
CA PHE A 139 3.08 -5.26 -0.06
C PHE A 139 1.83 -6.12 -0.11
N TYR A 140 0.75 -5.61 -0.71
CA TYR A 140 -0.55 -6.29 -0.73
C TYR A 140 -0.74 -7.05 -2.03
N GLN A 141 -1.40 -8.21 -1.91
CA GLN A 141 -1.81 -9.04 -3.03
C GLN A 141 -3.15 -9.65 -2.66
N HIS A 142 -4.12 -9.57 -3.58
CA HIS A 142 -5.45 -10.13 -3.35
C HIS A 142 -6.04 -9.62 -2.01
N SER A 143 -6.32 -10.53 -1.07
CA SER A 143 -6.91 -10.23 0.24
C SER A 143 -5.91 -10.13 1.39
N GLY A 144 -4.60 -10.12 1.14
CA GLY A 144 -3.61 -10.06 2.23
C GLY A 144 -2.42 -9.15 1.94
N HIS A 145 -1.40 -9.25 2.79
CA HIS A 145 -0.07 -8.67 2.59
C HIS A 145 1.06 -9.52 3.16
N TYR A 146 2.29 -9.13 2.82
CA TYR A 146 3.51 -9.45 3.57
C TYR A 146 4.34 -8.17 3.80
N THR A 147 5.20 -8.16 4.82
CA THR A 147 5.93 -6.94 5.24
C THR A 147 7.44 -7.10 5.16
N ARG A 148 8.11 -6.18 4.45
CA ARG A 148 9.57 -6.08 4.38
C ARG A 148 10.06 -4.95 5.26
N ILE A 149 11.14 -5.18 5.97
CA ILE A 149 11.73 -4.23 6.89
C ILE A 149 12.88 -3.49 6.18
N ALA A 150 13.02 -2.21 6.47
CA ALA A 150 14.20 -1.46 6.11
C ALA A 150 15.39 -1.93 6.96
N GLY A 151 16.42 -2.47 6.32
CA GLY A 151 17.68 -2.81 6.98
C GLY A 151 18.87 -2.00 6.46
N PRO A 152 19.96 -1.88 7.24
CA PRO A 152 21.29 -1.81 6.66
C PRO A 152 21.60 -3.17 5.99
N ARG A 153 22.35 -3.14 4.89
CA ARG A 153 22.76 -4.32 4.10
C ARG A 153 23.73 -5.26 4.85
N ASP A 154 24.21 -4.87 6.04
CA ASP A 154 25.41 -5.44 6.67
C ASP A 154 25.21 -5.93 8.12
N ALA A 155 23.98 -6.26 8.55
CA ALA A 155 23.80 -6.87 9.87
C ALA A 155 24.42 -8.30 9.87
N PRO A 156 25.38 -8.63 10.76
CA PRO A 156 25.92 -9.97 10.83
C PRO A 156 24.82 -10.89 11.36
N CYS A 157 24.47 -11.84 10.52
CA CYS A 157 23.50 -12.85 10.83
C CYS A 157 24.00 -13.79 11.91
N ALA A 158 23.06 -14.45 12.57
CA ALA A 158 23.34 -15.49 13.54
C ALA A 158 24.51 -16.39 13.07
N PRO A 159 25.38 -16.83 13.99
CA PRO A 159 26.58 -17.58 13.65
C PRO A 159 26.29 -18.71 12.66
N ALA A 160 27.17 -18.84 11.66
CA ALA A 160 27.01 -19.72 10.51
C ALA A 160 26.43 -21.10 10.88
N GLY A 161 25.18 -21.37 10.48
CA GLY A 161 24.58 -22.70 10.58
C GLY A 161 23.14 -22.75 11.07
N ALA A 162 22.61 -21.70 11.69
CA ALA A 162 21.21 -21.63 12.11
C ALA A 162 20.65 -20.24 11.77
N GLY A 163 19.83 -20.16 10.72
CA GLY A 163 19.18 -18.94 10.29
C GLY A 163 19.65 -18.47 8.92
N ARG A 164 18.79 -18.58 7.91
CA ARG A 164 19.08 -18.06 6.58
C ARG A 164 18.75 -16.59 6.55
N CYS A 165 19.70 -15.72 6.81
CA CYS A 165 19.60 -14.33 6.33
C CYS A 165 19.90 -14.24 4.82
N SER A 166 19.12 -14.93 3.98
CA SER A 166 19.24 -14.75 2.53
C SER A 166 18.59 -13.46 2.03
N GLY A 167 17.92 -12.69 2.89
CA GLY A 167 17.39 -11.37 2.57
C GLY A 167 18.47 -10.29 2.63
N SER A 168 19.37 -10.27 1.65
CA SER A 168 20.54 -9.38 1.64
C SER A 168 20.21 -7.88 1.51
N PHE A 169 18.96 -7.45 1.26
CA PHE A 169 18.71 -6.05 0.86
C PHE A 169 17.38 -5.39 1.30
N GLY A 170 16.56 -5.98 2.19
CA GLY A 170 15.24 -5.40 2.53
C GLY A 170 14.34 -5.34 1.29
N PHE A 171 13.98 -4.14 0.84
CA PHE A 171 13.30 -3.88 -0.43
C PHE A 171 14.09 -2.86 -1.28
N GLU A 172 13.97 -2.95 -2.61
CA GLU A 172 14.65 -2.04 -3.53
C GLU A 172 14.12 -0.59 -3.38
N ARG A 173 14.99 0.41 -3.61
CA ARG A 173 14.64 1.83 -3.59
C ARG A 173 15.21 2.57 -4.80
N SER A 174 14.44 3.52 -5.32
CA SER A 174 14.85 4.54 -6.29
C SER A 174 14.99 5.86 -5.53
N GLY A 175 16.20 6.20 -5.09
CA GLY A 175 16.39 7.31 -4.13
C GLY A 175 15.69 7.03 -2.79
N THR A 176 14.75 7.90 -2.41
CA THR A 176 13.91 7.71 -1.21
C THR A 176 12.65 6.88 -1.46
N HIS A 177 12.34 6.57 -2.72
CA HIS A 177 11.11 5.91 -3.12
C HIS A 177 11.25 4.39 -3.04
N PRO A 178 10.42 3.67 -2.26
CA PRO A 178 10.34 2.21 -2.34
C PRO A 178 10.00 1.78 -3.76
N VAL A 179 10.62 0.71 -4.26
CA VAL A 179 10.25 0.10 -5.54
C VAL A 179 9.18 -0.94 -5.30
N VAL A 180 8.09 -0.85 -6.06
CA VAL A 180 6.97 -1.78 -6.04
C VAL A 180 6.82 -2.37 -7.45
N TYR A 181 6.91 -3.68 -7.57
CA TYR A 181 6.59 -4.35 -8.83
C TYR A 181 5.09 -4.63 -8.88
N SER A 182 4.42 -4.32 -9.98
CA SER A 182 3.03 -4.69 -10.22
C SER A 182 2.97 -6.06 -10.89
N GLY A 183 2.05 -6.92 -10.44
CA GLY A 183 1.69 -8.14 -11.17
C GLY A 183 1.19 -7.81 -12.58
N LYS A 184 1.45 -8.70 -13.53
CA LYS A 184 1.12 -8.53 -14.94
C LYS A 184 -0.37 -8.72 -15.24
N ILE A 185 -1.04 -9.60 -14.49
CA ILE A 185 -2.42 -10.05 -14.80
C ILE A 185 -3.37 -9.85 -13.63
N ALA A 186 -3.08 -10.47 -12.48
CA ALA A 186 -3.93 -10.42 -11.28
C ALA A 186 -3.56 -9.25 -10.36
N HIS A 187 -2.81 -8.31 -10.93
CA HIS A 187 -2.20 -7.20 -10.24
C HIS A 187 -1.53 -7.64 -8.91
N GLY A 188 -1.65 -6.87 -7.85
CA GLY A 188 -0.85 -7.01 -6.64
C GLY A 188 0.48 -6.26 -6.70
N SER A 189 0.95 -5.89 -5.52
CA SER A 189 2.19 -5.14 -5.29
C SER A 189 3.27 -6.07 -4.75
N TYR A 190 4.50 -5.99 -5.24
CA TYR A 190 5.57 -6.92 -4.83
C TYR A 190 6.90 -6.19 -4.61
N HIS A 191 7.72 -6.67 -3.69
CA HIS A 191 9.01 -6.06 -3.37
C HIS A 191 10.13 -6.42 -4.37
N ASP A 192 9.94 -7.47 -5.18
CA ASP A 192 10.93 -7.94 -6.14
C ASP A 192 10.29 -8.45 -7.45
N LYS A 193 11.15 -8.69 -8.44
CA LYS A 193 10.79 -9.23 -9.76
C LYS A 193 10.73 -10.76 -9.81
N LYS A 194 11.00 -11.46 -8.69
CA LYS A 194 11.06 -12.93 -8.70
C LYS A 194 9.65 -13.46 -8.81
N ILE A 195 9.51 -14.62 -9.44
CA ILE A 195 8.22 -15.29 -9.63
C ILE A 195 8.35 -16.67 -9.01
N VAL A 196 7.34 -17.09 -8.24
CA VAL A 196 7.29 -18.45 -7.71
C VAL A 196 6.20 -19.22 -8.43
N GLY A 197 6.62 -20.31 -9.07
CA GLY A 197 5.72 -21.19 -9.80
C GLY A 197 6.14 -21.42 -11.27
N LEU A 198 5.47 -22.39 -11.90
CA LEU A 198 5.51 -22.57 -13.35
C LEU A 198 4.38 -21.74 -13.98
N PRO A 199 4.54 -21.22 -15.20
CA PRO A 199 3.47 -20.51 -15.91
C PRO A 199 2.14 -21.30 -15.89
N GLY A 200 1.00 -20.67 -15.57
CA GLY A 200 -0.33 -21.31 -15.59
C GLY A 200 -1.27 -20.88 -14.44
N PRO A 201 -1.58 -21.74 -13.45
CA PRO A 201 -2.44 -21.38 -12.31
C PRO A 201 -1.81 -20.39 -11.34
N THR A 202 -0.55 -20.06 -11.55
CA THR A 202 0.27 -19.33 -10.57
C THR A 202 0.04 -17.83 -10.64
N GLU A 203 -0.48 -17.33 -11.75
CA GLU A 203 -0.75 -15.92 -11.97
C GLU A 203 -1.87 -15.41 -11.06
N CYS A 204 -2.81 -16.27 -10.67
CA CYS A 204 -3.77 -16.00 -9.59
C CYS A 204 -3.20 -16.27 -8.18
N ALA A 205 -2.06 -16.93 -8.08
CA ALA A 205 -1.46 -17.24 -6.79
C ALA A 205 -0.80 -16.00 -6.20
N TYR A 206 -0.66 -16.03 -4.88
CA TYR A 206 -0.28 -14.91 -4.06
C TYR A 206 1.12 -14.32 -4.36
N PHE A 207 2.00 -15.10 -5.01
CA PHE A 207 3.32 -14.65 -5.46
C PHE A 207 3.69 -15.08 -6.89
N GLY A 208 2.74 -15.65 -7.64
CA GLY A 208 3.04 -16.26 -8.93
C GLY A 208 2.83 -15.36 -10.14
N ASP A 209 2.30 -14.14 -9.96
CA ASP A 209 2.16 -13.21 -11.10
C ASP A 209 3.54 -12.76 -11.64
N PHE A 210 3.61 -12.51 -12.95
CA PHE A 210 4.85 -12.16 -13.65
C PHE A 210 5.23 -10.69 -13.44
N ARG A 211 6.54 -10.45 -13.27
CA ARG A 211 7.12 -9.13 -13.03
C ARG A 211 8.43 -8.98 -13.79
N ASN A 212 8.41 -8.42 -14.99
CA ASN A 212 9.60 -8.30 -15.83
C ASN A 212 9.68 -6.98 -16.60
N PRO A 213 9.88 -5.85 -15.89
CA PRO A 213 10.12 -4.55 -16.53
C PRO A 213 11.35 -4.59 -17.44
N LYS A 214 11.32 -3.82 -18.53
CA LYS A 214 12.41 -3.74 -19.52
C LYS A 214 13.12 -2.39 -19.51
N SER A 215 12.39 -1.29 -19.33
CA SER A 215 12.95 0.08 -19.37
C SER A 215 12.22 1.01 -18.41
N ILE A 216 12.73 2.24 -18.27
CA ILE A 216 12.08 3.35 -17.54
C ILE A 216 10.65 3.64 -18.04
N ASP A 217 10.33 3.28 -19.28
CA ASP A 217 8.99 3.43 -19.83
C ASP A 217 7.98 2.44 -19.22
N ASP A 218 8.45 1.46 -18.44
CA ASP A 218 7.62 0.56 -17.63
C ASP A 218 7.44 1.07 -16.19
N TYR A 219 7.88 2.29 -15.86
CA TYR A 219 7.89 2.78 -14.48
C TYR A 219 6.90 3.92 -14.30
N LEU A 220 6.14 3.87 -13.19
CA LEU A 220 5.31 4.98 -12.73
C LEU A 220 5.96 5.62 -11.51
N GLN A 221 6.31 6.90 -11.66
CA GLN A 221 6.72 7.76 -10.56
C GLN A 221 5.48 8.29 -9.83
N SER A 222 5.00 7.55 -8.83
CA SER A 222 3.70 7.79 -8.18
C SER A 222 3.59 9.16 -7.49
N TRP A 223 4.71 9.76 -7.11
CA TRP A 223 4.78 11.07 -6.47
C TRP A 223 4.41 12.25 -7.37
N ASN A 224 4.25 12.02 -8.69
CA ASN A 224 3.97 13.09 -9.65
C ASN A 224 2.49 13.51 -9.68
N ASN A 225 1.57 12.67 -9.20
CA ASN A 225 0.13 12.96 -9.17
C ASN A 225 -0.50 12.32 -7.93
N LEU A 226 -0.44 13.01 -6.78
CA LEU A 226 -0.92 12.52 -5.50
C LEU A 226 -2.28 13.13 -5.17
N ILE A 227 -3.26 12.28 -4.84
CA ILE A 227 -4.62 12.70 -4.44
C ILE A 227 -4.90 12.23 -3.02
N ASP A 228 -5.31 13.14 -2.13
CA ASP A 228 -5.61 12.81 -0.74
C ASP A 228 -6.98 12.14 -0.60
N LEU A 229 -7.01 10.90 -0.11
CA LEU A 229 -8.24 10.16 0.16
C LEU A 229 -9.01 10.66 1.39
N ASP A 230 -8.44 11.56 2.20
CA ASP A 230 -9.15 12.32 3.24
C ASP A 230 -9.65 13.68 2.74
N GLY A 231 -9.22 14.12 1.55
CA GLY A 231 -9.73 15.31 0.86
C GLY A 231 -11.00 15.04 0.05
N ASP A 232 -11.53 16.07 -0.60
CA ASP A 232 -12.74 15.99 -1.44
C ASP A 232 -12.43 16.34 -2.91
N GLU A 233 -11.22 16.00 -3.36
CA GLU A 233 -10.69 16.40 -4.68
C GLU A 233 -11.44 15.76 -5.85
N GLU A 234 -11.93 14.53 -5.68
CA GLU A 234 -12.65 13.78 -6.71
C GLU A 234 -14.04 13.39 -6.19
N ALA A 235 -15.07 13.50 -7.04
CA ALA A 235 -16.46 13.28 -6.65
C ALA A 235 -16.72 11.84 -6.17
N TRP A 236 -15.99 10.86 -6.73
CA TRP A 236 -16.10 9.48 -6.27
C TRP A 236 -15.64 9.31 -4.82
N ILE A 237 -14.68 10.11 -4.31
CA ILE A 237 -14.19 10.00 -2.92
C ILE A 237 -15.33 10.30 -1.94
N ILE A 238 -16.10 11.35 -2.24
CA ILE A 238 -17.28 11.75 -1.44
C ILE A 238 -18.36 10.65 -1.49
N ALA A 239 -18.63 10.12 -2.69
CA ALA A 239 -19.59 9.04 -2.88
C ALA A 239 -19.15 7.74 -2.16
N ASP A 240 -17.87 7.40 -2.23
CA ASP A 240 -17.28 6.19 -1.64
C ASP A 240 -17.39 6.19 -0.12
N ARG A 241 -17.31 7.35 0.54
CA ARG A 241 -17.49 7.47 1.99
C ARG A 241 -18.95 7.31 2.44
N THR A 242 -19.89 7.76 1.61
CA THR A 242 -21.30 7.92 2.01
C THR A 242 -22.21 6.81 1.48
N ALA A 243 -21.82 6.12 0.43
CA ALA A 243 -22.60 5.07 -0.23
C ALA A 243 -21.80 3.78 -0.38
N ASN A 244 -22.46 2.63 -0.29
CA ASN A 244 -21.89 1.33 -0.68
C ASN A 244 -22.30 1.04 -2.11
N TRP A 245 -21.34 1.00 -3.03
CA TRP A 245 -21.55 0.73 -4.45
C TRP A 245 -20.48 -0.24 -4.95
N ALA A 246 -20.79 -1.03 -5.98
CA ALA A 246 -19.77 -1.88 -6.60
C ALA A 246 -18.99 -1.07 -7.63
N TRP A 247 -17.67 -1.28 -7.73
CA TRP A 247 -16.82 -0.67 -8.77
C TRP A 247 -17.07 -1.29 -10.16
N GLY A 248 -18.30 -1.19 -10.66
CA GLY A 248 -18.76 -1.78 -11.90
C GLY A 248 -19.49 -3.12 -11.74
N PRO A 249 -20.09 -3.65 -12.83
CA PRO A 249 -20.74 -4.96 -12.81
C PRO A 249 -19.75 -6.07 -12.45
N GLY A 250 -20.06 -6.84 -11.41
CA GLY A 250 -19.15 -7.87 -10.87
C GLY A 250 -17.84 -7.31 -10.32
N GLY A 251 -17.77 -6.00 -10.08
CA GLY A 251 -16.59 -5.37 -9.53
C GLY A 251 -16.42 -5.57 -8.04
N ILE A 252 -15.24 -5.23 -7.54
CA ILE A 252 -14.95 -5.41 -6.11
C ILE A 252 -15.67 -4.37 -5.26
N THR A 253 -15.94 -4.76 -4.01
CA THR A 253 -16.48 -3.88 -2.97
C THR A 253 -15.38 -3.26 -2.11
N ASN A 254 -14.12 -3.30 -2.56
CA ASN A 254 -13.03 -2.64 -1.86
C ASN A 254 -13.20 -1.13 -2.04
N HIS A 255 -13.45 -0.46 -0.92
CA HIS A 255 -13.69 0.97 -0.84
C HIS A 255 -12.48 1.62 -0.15
N PRO A 256 -11.51 2.20 -0.89
CA PRO A 256 -10.28 2.72 -0.28
C PRO A 256 -10.55 3.84 0.73
N THR A 257 -11.67 4.56 0.61
CA THR A 257 -12.05 5.57 1.62
C THR A 257 -12.65 4.96 2.89
N LYS A 258 -13.09 3.69 2.85
CA LYS A 258 -13.61 2.94 4.00
C LYS A 258 -12.62 1.93 4.56
N ARG A 259 -11.66 1.48 3.75
CA ARG A 259 -10.53 0.65 4.19
C ARG A 259 -9.47 1.57 4.75
N PHE A 260 -9.57 1.77 6.06
CA PHE A 260 -8.53 2.46 6.81
C PHE A 260 -7.40 1.49 7.08
N PRO A 261 -6.16 1.96 7.20
CA PRO A 261 -5.18 1.14 7.84
C PRO A 261 -5.58 1.04 9.30
N ASP A 262 -6.34 0.01 9.65
CA ASP A 262 -6.76 -0.22 11.02
C ASP A 262 -5.63 -0.90 11.80
N ASP A 263 -5.59 -0.73 13.11
CA ASP A 263 -4.52 -1.29 13.93
C ASP A 263 -4.48 -2.82 13.88
N ALA A 264 -5.62 -3.47 13.57
CA ALA A 264 -5.77 -4.92 13.55
C ALA A 264 -5.23 -5.56 12.27
N GLU A 265 -5.47 -4.98 11.10
CA GLU A 265 -4.96 -5.37 9.78
C GLU A 265 -3.43 -5.35 9.79
N HIS A 266 -2.85 -4.44 10.56
CA HIS A 266 -1.40 -4.28 10.68
C HIS A 266 -0.82 -4.90 11.96
N SER A 267 -1.65 -5.61 12.73
CA SER A 267 -1.19 -6.37 13.88
C SER A 267 -0.44 -7.64 13.47
N VAL A 268 -0.33 -7.93 12.17
CA VAL A 268 0.40 -9.09 11.66
C VAL A 268 1.24 -8.70 10.45
N ALA A 269 2.47 -9.20 10.40
CA ALA A 269 3.40 -8.91 9.30
C ALA A 269 2.99 -9.58 7.99
N CYS A 270 2.24 -10.69 8.06
CA CYS A 270 1.68 -11.37 6.91
C CYS A 270 0.26 -11.91 7.17
N THR A 271 -0.60 -11.77 6.17
CA THR A 271 -1.96 -12.33 6.12
C THR A 271 -2.22 -13.13 4.85
N GLY A 272 -1.20 -13.34 4.03
CA GLY A 272 -1.36 -14.04 2.77
C GLY A 272 -1.89 -15.46 2.98
N ASN A 273 -2.50 -15.99 1.93
CA ASN A 273 -3.14 -17.31 1.96
C ASN A 273 -2.61 -18.18 0.82
N VAL A 274 -2.49 -19.47 1.09
CA VAL A 274 -2.20 -20.51 0.10
C VAL A 274 -3.43 -20.74 -0.78
N ASN A 275 -3.68 -19.81 -1.70
CA ASN A 275 -4.72 -19.99 -2.72
C ASN A 275 -4.23 -20.95 -3.82
N LEU A 276 -5.14 -21.80 -4.29
CA LEU A 276 -4.96 -22.71 -5.45
C LEU A 276 -3.87 -23.79 -5.31
N GLY A 277 -3.44 -24.11 -4.09
CA GLY A 277 -2.48 -25.20 -3.84
C GLY A 277 -1.07 -24.95 -4.40
N VAL A 278 -0.83 -23.76 -4.97
CA VAL A 278 0.50 -23.31 -5.35
C VAL A 278 1.14 -22.77 -4.08
N ALA A 279 2.15 -23.48 -3.59
CA ALA A 279 2.81 -23.20 -2.31
C ALA A 279 3.46 -21.82 -2.33
N ASP A 280 2.75 -20.79 -1.87
CA ASP A 280 3.06 -20.05 -0.66
C ASP A 280 2.04 -18.91 -0.43
N ALA A 281 1.77 -18.60 0.83
CA ALA A 281 1.04 -17.41 1.26
C ALA A 281 1.85 -16.10 1.06
N ALA A 282 2.99 -16.17 0.35
CA ALA A 282 4.08 -15.19 0.38
C ALA A 282 4.57 -14.78 1.78
N CYS A 283 4.16 -15.46 2.85
CA CYS A 283 4.57 -15.05 4.18
C CYS A 283 6.07 -15.22 4.41
N TYR A 284 6.69 -16.21 3.77
CA TYR A 284 8.16 -16.33 3.71
C TYR A 284 8.88 -15.12 3.08
N GLN A 285 8.15 -14.24 2.39
CA GLN A 285 8.70 -12.98 1.89
C GLN A 285 8.74 -11.91 2.98
N SER A 286 8.00 -12.06 4.07
CA SER A 286 8.14 -11.15 5.21
C SER A 286 9.52 -11.30 5.83
N GLU A 287 10.05 -10.23 6.41
CA GLU A 287 11.31 -10.29 7.16
C GLU A 287 11.04 -10.30 8.66
N CYS A 288 11.93 -10.89 9.44
CA CYS A 288 11.82 -10.87 10.90
C CYS A 288 12.19 -9.51 11.49
N LEU A 289 11.61 -9.19 12.66
CA LEU A 289 11.98 -8.01 13.44
C LEU A 289 13.46 -8.08 13.85
N SER A 290 14.03 -6.92 14.17
CA SER A 290 15.40 -6.89 14.72
C SER A 290 15.47 -7.70 16.02
N GLY A 291 16.42 -8.63 16.12
CA GLY A 291 16.57 -9.56 17.27
C GLY A 291 15.87 -10.91 17.10
N ASP A 292 15.01 -11.06 16.11
CA ASP A 292 14.36 -12.35 15.80
C ASP A 292 15.23 -13.18 14.83
N GLU A 293 15.29 -14.49 15.03
CA GLU A 293 15.95 -15.41 14.10
C GLU A 293 14.97 -15.86 13.01
N GLU A 294 15.43 -15.86 11.75
CA GLU A 294 14.66 -16.38 10.62
C GLU A 294 14.97 -17.87 10.41
N THR A 295 14.00 -18.73 10.71
CA THR A 295 14.05 -20.15 10.32
C THR A 295 13.51 -20.33 8.90
N THR A 296 13.65 -21.53 8.31
CA THR A 296 13.16 -21.81 6.94
C THR A 296 11.67 -21.55 6.72
N SER A 297 10.88 -21.40 7.78
CA SER A 297 9.44 -21.15 7.67
C SER A 297 8.85 -20.18 8.69
N ASN A 298 9.62 -19.63 9.64
CA ASN A 298 9.10 -18.78 10.72
C ASN A 298 10.14 -17.74 11.21
N CYS A 299 9.65 -16.61 11.72
CA CYS A 299 10.40 -15.81 12.69
C CYS A 299 10.26 -16.40 14.09
N VAL A 300 11.39 -16.68 14.73
CA VAL A 300 11.43 -17.09 16.12
C VAL A 300 12.05 -15.98 16.95
N LYS A 301 11.33 -15.52 17.98
CA LYS A 301 11.88 -14.60 18.97
C LYS A 301 13.10 -15.24 19.60
N GLU A 302 14.22 -14.53 19.51
CA GLU A 302 15.53 -14.72 20.12
C GLU A 302 15.78 -16.05 20.88
N TRP A 303 16.86 -16.74 20.50
CA TRP A 303 17.35 -17.94 21.18
C TRP A 303 17.55 -17.69 22.69
N ASN A 304 16.80 -18.39 23.55
CA ASN A 304 17.07 -18.38 24.99
C ASN A 304 18.19 -19.39 25.30
N PRO A 305 19.43 -18.94 25.60
CA PRO A 305 20.56 -19.83 25.83
C PRO A 305 20.41 -20.70 27.08
N LYS A 306 19.56 -20.28 28.05
CA LYS A 306 19.27 -21.08 29.26
C LYS A 306 18.31 -22.22 28.99
N LEU A 307 17.37 -22.05 28.05
CA LEU A 307 16.36 -23.05 27.75
C LEU A 307 16.76 -23.97 26.60
N LYS A 308 17.74 -23.60 25.76
CA LYS A 308 18.13 -24.34 24.53
C LYS A 308 16.93 -24.72 23.64
N VAL A 309 15.86 -23.94 23.70
CA VAL A 309 14.60 -24.23 23.03
C VAL A 309 14.11 -22.94 22.40
N TYR A 310 13.92 -22.98 21.09
CA TYR A 310 13.10 -21.99 20.38
C TYR A 310 11.68 -22.07 20.94
N HIS A 311 11.08 -20.94 21.35
CA HIS A 311 9.65 -20.89 21.63
C HIS A 311 8.90 -21.17 20.32
N ARG A 312 8.67 -22.46 20.08
CA ARG A 312 8.00 -22.99 18.89
C ARG A 312 6.54 -22.58 19.00
N MET A 313 6.14 -21.56 18.27
CA MET A 313 4.71 -21.38 17.96
C MET A 313 4.24 -22.68 17.29
N ALA A 314 3.15 -23.23 17.81
CA ALA A 314 2.82 -24.64 17.73
C ALA A 314 2.70 -25.19 16.29
N LYS A 315 3.07 -26.46 16.16
CA LYS A 315 2.98 -27.29 14.96
C LYS A 315 1.54 -27.37 14.45
N THR A 316 1.29 -26.74 13.31
CA THR A 316 0.48 -27.18 12.15
C THR A 316 0.00 -25.90 11.48
N ASN A 317 0.20 -25.82 10.15
CA ASN A 317 -0.21 -24.75 9.22
C ASN A 317 0.94 -23.87 8.72
N ALA A 318 0.68 -23.34 7.53
CA ALA A 318 1.53 -22.63 6.59
C ALA A 318 2.48 -21.57 7.19
N TYR A 319 3.46 -21.13 6.39
CA TYR A 319 4.35 -20.00 6.68
C TYR A 319 3.59 -18.87 7.39
N MET A 320 3.86 -18.63 8.67
CA MET A 320 3.17 -17.61 9.46
C MET A 320 4.18 -16.71 10.15
N TYR A 321 4.32 -15.49 9.63
CA TYR A 321 5.07 -14.41 10.27
C TYR A 321 4.11 -13.65 11.20
N ASN A 322 3.67 -14.33 12.26
CA ASN A 322 2.68 -13.81 13.23
C ASN A 322 3.34 -12.92 14.29
N TYR A 323 4.11 -11.92 13.86
CA TYR A 323 4.55 -10.87 14.76
C TYR A 323 3.76 -9.58 14.51
N ILE A 324 3.52 -8.86 15.59
CA ILE A 324 2.82 -7.58 15.58
C ILE A 324 3.83 -6.50 15.20
N LEU A 325 3.47 -5.66 14.22
CA LEU A 325 4.27 -4.49 13.90
C LEU A 325 4.28 -3.56 15.12
N PRO A 326 5.45 -3.26 15.71
CA PRO A 326 5.51 -2.42 16.90
C PRO A 326 5.05 -0.99 16.59
N HIS A 327 4.59 -0.31 17.63
CA HIS A 327 4.23 1.11 17.57
C HIS A 327 5.46 2.04 17.57
N GLN A 328 6.66 1.46 17.72
CA GLN A 328 7.96 2.14 17.76
C GLN A 328 8.95 1.50 16.78
N ASP A 329 9.92 2.25 16.29
CA ASP A 329 10.81 1.80 15.21
C ASP A 329 11.90 0.84 15.69
N ALA A 330 12.12 0.76 17.01
CA ALA A 330 13.09 -0.11 17.64
C ALA A 330 12.98 -1.60 17.24
N GLY A 331 11.79 -2.07 16.85
CA GLY A 331 11.60 -3.43 16.30
C GLY A 331 11.56 -3.48 14.76
N LEU A 332 11.27 -2.37 14.09
CA LEU A 332 11.22 -2.28 12.62
C LEU A 332 12.57 -1.93 12.00
N ILE A 333 13.56 -1.45 12.74
CA ILE A 333 14.87 -1.11 12.20
C ILE A 333 15.88 -2.15 12.66
N ARG A 334 16.60 -2.76 11.71
CA ARG A 334 17.76 -3.60 12.04
C ARG A 334 18.88 -2.70 12.60
N ARG A 335 19.22 -2.87 13.88
CA ARG A 335 20.33 -2.14 14.50
C ARG A 335 21.67 -2.56 13.88
N ARG A 336 22.61 -1.61 13.74
CA ARG A 336 24.01 -1.90 13.38
C ARG A 336 24.67 -2.58 14.58
N ASN A 337 25.30 -3.73 14.36
CA ASN A 337 26.18 -4.38 15.34
C ASN A 337 27.57 -3.72 15.40
N HIS A 338 27.63 -2.41 15.56
CA HIS A 338 28.86 -1.73 15.93
C HIS A 338 28.68 -1.04 17.28
N GLU A 339 29.05 -1.83 18.30
CA GLU A 339 29.57 -1.46 19.61
C GLU A 339 28.67 -0.62 20.53
N ASN A 340 28.18 -1.32 21.56
CA ASN A 340 27.68 -0.79 22.84
C ASN A 340 26.33 -0.05 22.79
N GLU A 341 25.23 -0.78 22.72
CA GLU A 341 24.01 -0.50 23.52
C GLU A 341 22.94 -1.58 23.28
N TRP A 342 23.09 -2.70 23.99
CA TRP A 342 21.96 -3.53 24.38
C TRP A 342 21.49 -3.07 25.75
N ASN A 343 20.63 -2.06 25.77
CA ASN A 343 19.69 -1.86 26.87
C ASN A 343 18.31 -1.65 26.23
N LEU A 344 17.55 -2.73 26.13
CA LEU A 344 16.10 -2.63 26.06
C LEU A 344 15.59 -2.71 27.51
N PRO A 345 14.62 -1.87 27.92
CA PRO A 345 13.94 -2.03 29.20
C PRO A 345 13.21 -3.38 29.32
#